data_AF-A0A197SQ33-F1
#
_entry.id   AF-A0A197SQ33-F1
#
_cell.length_a   1.000
_cell.length_b   1.000
_cell.length_c   1.000
_cell.angle_alpha   90.00
_cell.angle_beta   90.00
_cell.angle_gamma   90.00
#
_symmetry.space_group_name_H-M   'P 1'
#
loop_
_entity.id
_entity.type
_entity.pdbx_description
1 polymer ?
#
loop_
_entity_poly.entity_id
_entity_poly.type
_entity_poly.pdbx_seq_one_letter_code
_entity_poly.pdbx_strand_id
1 'polypeptide(L)'
;MALTLLAAVVPTAAADESCSGKLAERLGCWAELVGPVTKNAAVLVTLREPLDLDGKPADWNLAQRKPVLDRGPLVVMVPAGHPTGEGGTLLLVLAGDRLVDPDAQITRLDRETLDALAQAGACPGDVCKTFAATDKKDKPLRGEDLVRANLAVELGHNFDSVGGSGGGSGSPLLVPALGVAALLLLLVTALVFAVRRSRGPRLAFAVPAAGGPVTVPTARTGPAGAAGRHRAPGREVAGPAAPGRIAVVRTALHPQGYVELDQSLHRAVWAEPGTPAPAPGARVEVTEGRGRDAGILYAHAYAEDGRNVTSRAPHGS
;
A
#
# COMPACT_ATOMS: atom_id res chain seq x y z
N MET A 1 -0.33 10.58 -36.25
CA MET A 1 -0.72 9.41 -35.43
C MET A 1 -0.81 9.87 -33.99
N ALA A 2 -2.02 10.07 -33.47
CA ALA A 2 -2.25 10.52 -32.09
C ALA A 2 -2.41 9.28 -31.19
N LEU A 3 -1.54 9.16 -30.20
CA LEU A 3 -1.61 8.12 -29.17
C LEU A 3 -2.45 8.67 -28.02
N THR A 4 -3.73 8.31 -27.98
CA THR A 4 -4.61 8.56 -26.83
C THR A 4 -4.26 7.57 -25.72
N LEU A 5 -3.56 8.03 -24.68
CA LEU A 5 -3.42 7.29 -23.43
C LEU A 5 -4.75 7.36 -22.68
N LEU A 6 -5.51 6.26 -22.68
CA LEU A 6 -6.55 6.04 -21.67
C LEU A 6 -5.86 5.76 -20.33
N ALA A 7 -5.96 6.69 -19.39
CA ALA A 7 -5.65 6.44 -18.00
C ALA A 7 -6.66 5.44 -17.44
N ALA A 8 -6.22 4.23 -17.10
CA ALA A 8 -7.02 3.26 -16.39
C ALA A 8 -7.20 3.76 -14.94
N VAL A 9 -8.33 4.39 -14.67
CA VAL A 9 -8.85 4.55 -13.31
C VAL A 9 -9.07 3.13 -12.77
N VAL A 10 -8.33 2.71 -11.74
CA VAL A 10 -8.61 1.45 -11.04
C VAL A 10 -9.60 1.77 -9.93
N PRO A 11 -10.89 1.48 -10.07
CA PRO A 11 -11.81 1.60 -8.96
C PRO A 11 -11.48 0.50 -7.94
N THR A 12 -10.85 0.88 -6.83
CA THR A 12 -10.94 0.10 -5.59
C THR A 12 -12.36 0.29 -5.06
N ALA A 13 -13.28 -0.58 -5.47
CA ALA A 13 -14.61 -0.64 -4.91
C ALA A 13 -14.49 -1.27 -3.51
N ALA A 14 -14.61 -0.46 -2.45
CA ALA A 14 -14.87 -0.98 -1.12
C ALA A 14 -16.30 -1.57 -1.15
N ALA A 15 -16.42 -2.89 -1.16
CA ALA A 15 -17.67 -3.60 -1.44
C ALA A 15 -18.65 -3.61 -0.25
N ASP A 16 -18.51 -2.70 0.71
CA ASP A 16 -19.23 -2.77 1.98
C ASP A 16 -20.70 -2.30 1.87
N GLU A 17 -21.07 -1.54 0.82
CA GLU A 17 -22.46 -1.08 0.64
C GLU A 17 -23.21 -1.60 -0.60
N SER A 18 -22.52 -2.06 -1.65
CA SER A 18 -23.21 -2.36 -2.93
C SER A 18 -23.85 -3.75 -3.00
N CYS A 19 -23.33 -4.73 -2.26
CA CYS A 19 -23.82 -6.11 -2.28
C CYS A 19 -24.44 -6.46 -0.93
N SER A 20 -25.72 -6.15 -0.77
CA SER A 20 -26.53 -6.53 0.40
C SER A 20 -27.33 -7.81 0.15
N GLY A 21 -28.01 -8.32 1.18
CA GLY A 21 -28.85 -9.52 1.08
C GLY A 21 -28.19 -10.79 1.64
N LYS A 22 -28.71 -11.95 1.24
CA LYS A 22 -28.24 -13.28 1.69
C LYS A 22 -26.90 -13.63 1.06
N LEU A 23 -26.15 -14.57 1.64
CA LEU A 23 -24.84 -15.00 1.13
C LEU A 23 -24.87 -15.37 -0.37
N ALA A 24 -25.88 -16.12 -0.81
CA ALA A 24 -26.04 -16.53 -2.20
C ALA A 24 -26.21 -15.34 -3.16
N GLU A 25 -26.89 -14.27 -2.73
CA GLU A 25 -27.09 -13.04 -3.48
C GLU A 25 -25.80 -12.22 -3.52
N ARG A 26 -25.11 -12.09 -2.37
CA ARG A 26 -23.81 -11.40 -2.27
C ARG A 26 -22.75 -12.04 -3.16
N LEU A 27 -22.64 -13.37 -3.15
CA LEU A 27 -21.72 -14.12 -4.02
C LEU A 27 -22.01 -13.88 -5.51
N GLY A 28 -23.27 -13.73 -5.90
CA GLY A 28 -23.65 -13.38 -7.26
C GLY A 28 -23.21 -11.96 -7.62
N CYS A 29 -23.55 -11.00 -6.76
CA CYS A 29 -23.17 -9.59 -6.90
C CYS A 29 -21.65 -9.40 -7.01
N TRP A 30 -20.86 -10.05 -6.14
CA TRP A 30 -19.40 -9.99 -6.21
C TRP A 30 -18.83 -10.63 -7.47
N ALA A 31 -19.38 -11.77 -7.93
CA ALA A 31 -18.96 -12.39 -9.18
C ALA A 31 -19.24 -11.48 -10.39
N GLU A 32 -20.34 -10.72 -10.38
CA GLU A 32 -20.62 -9.73 -11.43
C GLU A 32 -19.65 -8.53 -11.38
N LEU A 33 -19.30 -8.05 -10.18
CA LEU A 33 -18.34 -6.96 -9.99
C LEU A 33 -16.91 -7.32 -10.42
N VAL A 34 -16.52 -8.59 -10.26
CA VAL A 34 -15.23 -9.15 -10.71
C VAL A 34 -15.25 -9.56 -12.19
N GLY A 35 -16.44 -9.56 -12.80
CA GLY A 35 -16.67 -10.03 -14.16
C GLY A 35 -15.99 -9.21 -15.27
N PRO A 36 -16.29 -9.51 -16.55
CA PRO A 36 -15.52 -9.09 -17.73
C PRO A 36 -15.43 -7.56 -17.95
N VAL A 37 -16.22 -6.77 -17.23
CA VAL A 37 -16.30 -5.31 -17.37
C VAL A 37 -15.09 -4.62 -16.72
N THR A 38 -14.48 -5.22 -15.70
CA THR A 38 -13.44 -4.61 -14.85
C THR A 38 -12.26 -5.56 -14.75
N LYS A 39 -11.43 -5.64 -15.81
CA LYS A 39 -10.33 -6.61 -15.95
C LYS A 39 -9.29 -6.69 -14.80
N ASN A 40 -9.38 -5.89 -13.73
CA ASN A 40 -8.47 -5.92 -12.57
C ASN A 40 -9.13 -5.44 -11.26
N ALA A 41 -10.46 -5.47 -11.12
CA ALA A 41 -11.08 -5.05 -9.86
C ALA A 41 -10.94 -6.17 -8.80
N ALA A 42 -10.23 -5.86 -7.71
CA ALA A 42 -10.22 -6.66 -6.49
C ALA A 42 -11.47 -6.38 -5.68
N VAL A 43 -12.09 -7.41 -5.12
CA VAL A 43 -13.18 -7.25 -4.14
C VAL A 43 -12.61 -7.55 -2.77
N LEU A 44 -12.52 -6.52 -1.93
CA LEU A 44 -12.11 -6.66 -0.54
C LEU A 44 -13.37 -6.81 0.33
N VAL A 45 -13.46 -7.92 1.07
CA VAL A 45 -14.52 -8.18 2.05
C VAL A 45 -13.90 -8.21 3.43
N THR A 46 -14.39 -7.35 4.33
CA THR A 46 -13.93 -7.33 5.73
C THR A 46 -14.97 -7.97 6.64
N LEU A 47 -14.61 -9.06 7.31
CA LEU A 47 -15.49 -9.79 8.20
C LEU A 47 -15.39 -9.24 9.64
N ARG A 48 -16.22 -8.24 9.95
CA ARG A 48 -16.35 -7.69 11.32
C ARG A 48 -17.47 -8.33 12.13
N GLU A 49 -18.39 -8.99 11.44
CA GLU A 49 -19.52 -9.68 12.06
C GLU A 49 -19.58 -11.10 11.51
N PRO A 50 -20.08 -12.05 12.31
CA PRO A 50 -20.26 -13.42 11.83
C PRO A 50 -21.25 -13.39 10.67
N LEU A 51 -20.87 -14.01 9.56
CA LEU A 51 -21.72 -14.16 8.40
C LEU A 51 -22.34 -15.55 8.42
N ASP A 52 -23.66 -15.60 8.46
CA ASP A 52 -24.41 -16.85 8.46
C ASP A 52 -24.34 -17.55 7.11
N LEU A 53 -24.35 -18.89 7.16
CA LEU A 53 -24.40 -19.73 5.99
C LEU A 53 -25.86 -19.96 5.61
N ASP A 54 -26.44 -19.01 4.88
CA ASP A 54 -27.84 -19.08 4.45
C ASP A 54 -28.03 -19.95 3.20
N GLY A 55 -29.14 -20.69 3.19
CA GLY A 55 -29.57 -21.49 2.02
C GLY A 55 -28.90 -22.86 1.95
N LYS A 56 -29.16 -23.59 0.88
CA LYS A 56 -28.56 -24.90 0.64
C LYS A 56 -27.30 -24.76 -0.22
N PRO A 57 -26.33 -25.68 -0.14
CA PRO A 57 -25.14 -25.62 -0.98
C PRO A 57 -25.39 -25.52 -2.48
N ALA A 58 -26.49 -26.11 -2.96
CA ALA A 58 -26.94 -26.01 -4.35
C ALA A 58 -27.28 -24.56 -4.77
N ASP A 59 -27.76 -23.73 -3.85
CA ASP A 59 -28.21 -22.36 -4.12
C ASP A 59 -27.01 -21.40 -4.31
N TRP A 60 -25.83 -21.74 -3.79
CA TRP A 60 -24.64 -20.89 -3.88
C TRP A 60 -23.99 -20.91 -5.25
N ASN A 61 -24.30 -21.92 -6.08
CA ASN A 61 -23.83 -22.07 -7.45
C ASN A 61 -22.30 -21.92 -7.60
N LEU A 62 -21.56 -22.54 -6.67
CA LEU A 62 -20.11 -22.36 -6.52
C LEU A 62 -19.32 -22.77 -7.76
N ALA A 63 -19.75 -23.83 -8.47
CA ALA A 63 -19.06 -24.30 -9.68
C ALA A 63 -19.02 -23.25 -10.79
N GLN A 64 -20.05 -22.41 -10.90
CA GLN A 64 -20.09 -21.32 -11.89
C GLN A 64 -19.36 -20.07 -11.41
N ARG A 65 -19.39 -19.80 -10.10
CA ARG A 65 -18.86 -18.57 -9.52
C ARG A 65 -17.38 -18.64 -9.16
N LYS A 66 -16.88 -19.80 -8.73
CA LYS A 66 -15.48 -19.99 -8.36
C LYS A 66 -14.51 -19.55 -9.47
N PRO A 67 -14.68 -19.95 -10.74
CA PRO A 67 -13.74 -19.54 -11.79
C PRO A 67 -13.69 -18.03 -12.00
N VAL A 68 -14.74 -17.29 -11.60
CA VAL A 68 -14.79 -15.83 -11.67
C VAL A 68 -14.10 -15.22 -10.45
N LEU A 69 -14.40 -15.73 -9.25
CA LEU A 69 -13.79 -15.30 -8.00
C LEU A 69 -12.30 -15.67 -7.89
N ASP A 70 -11.84 -16.68 -8.62
CA ASP A 70 -10.41 -17.01 -8.75
C ASP A 70 -9.68 -16.06 -9.70
N ARG A 71 -10.38 -15.39 -10.64
CA ARG A 71 -9.77 -14.56 -11.69
C ARG A 71 -9.56 -13.09 -11.30
N GLY A 72 -10.38 -12.56 -10.39
CA GLY A 72 -10.11 -11.26 -9.76
C GLY A 72 -10.09 -11.46 -8.25
N PRO A 73 -9.11 -10.89 -7.54
CA PRO A 73 -8.80 -11.32 -6.19
C PRO A 73 -9.95 -10.92 -5.26
N LEU A 74 -10.81 -11.88 -4.96
CA LEU A 74 -11.60 -11.84 -3.74
C LEU A 74 -10.57 -11.91 -2.60
N VAL A 75 -10.41 -10.78 -1.92
CA VAL A 75 -9.57 -10.66 -0.73
C VAL A 75 -10.50 -10.67 0.47
N VAL A 76 -10.31 -11.63 1.37
CA VAL A 76 -11.08 -11.70 2.61
C VAL A 76 -10.18 -11.31 3.76
N MET A 77 -10.62 -10.30 4.53
CA MET A 77 -9.93 -9.78 5.69
C MET A 77 -10.73 -10.09 6.97
N VAL A 78 -10.05 -10.65 7.97
CA VAL A 78 -10.66 -10.95 9.29
C VAL A 78 -9.84 -10.25 10.38
N PRO A 79 -10.37 -9.17 10.97
CA PRO A 79 -9.67 -8.43 12.03
C PRO A 79 -9.65 -9.19 13.37
N ALA A 80 -8.83 -8.69 14.30
CA ALA A 80 -8.62 -9.29 15.61
C ALA A 80 -9.92 -9.50 16.39
N GLY A 81 -10.09 -10.68 17.00
CA GLY A 81 -11.22 -10.97 17.89
C GLY A 81 -12.58 -11.13 17.22
N HIS A 82 -12.69 -10.95 15.90
CA HIS A 82 -13.96 -11.09 15.18
C HIS A 82 -14.23 -12.54 14.75
N PRO A 83 -15.44 -13.06 15.01
CA PRO A 83 -15.86 -14.35 14.49
C PRO A 83 -16.29 -14.24 13.03
N THR A 84 -15.91 -15.23 12.23
CA THR A 84 -16.26 -15.27 10.79
C THR A 84 -17.67 -15.80 10.52
N GLY A 85 -18.19 -16.68 11.37
CA GLY A 85 -19.38 -17.47 11.02
C GLY A 85 -19.08 -18.49 9.92
N GLU A 86 -20.03 -19.38 9.65
CA GLU A 86 -19.89 -20.41 8.62
C GLU A 86 -19.82 -19.78 7.22
N GLY A 87 -20.64 -18.78 6.94
CA GLY A 87 -20.63 -18.04 5.68
C GLY A 87 -19.34 -17.27 5.46
N GLY A 88 -18.77 -16.65 6.50
CA GLY A 88 -17.49 -15.96 6.41
C GLY A 88 -16.32 -16.92 6.18
N THR A 89 -16.39 -18.11 6.78
CA THR A 89 -15.38 -19.16 6.55
C THR A 89 -15.49 -19.73 5.13
N LEU A 90 -16.70 -19.89 4.60
CA LEU A 90 -16.89 -20.22 3.18
C LEU A 90 -16.21 -19.19 2.28
N LEU A 91 -16.34 -17.89 2.58
CA LEU A 91 -15.65 -16.83 1.82
C LEU A 91 -14.14 -16.95 1.93
N LEU A 92 -13.58 -17.25 3.11
CA LEU A 92 -12.15 -17.51 3.25
C LEU A 92 -11.68 -18.64 2.34
N VAL A 93 -12.42 -19.76 2.27
CA VAL A 93 -12.06 -20.88 1.39
C VAL A 93 -12.05 -20.45 -0.08
N LEU A 94 -13.04 -19.66 -0.50
CA LEU A 94 -13.17 -19.16 -1.88
C LEU A 94 -12.17 -18.05 -2.23
N ALA A 95 -11.64 -17.33 -1.24
CA ALA A 95 -10.76 -16.19 -1.46
C ALA A 95 -9.45 -16.60 -2.12
N GLY A 96 -9.01 -15.78 -3.07
CA GLY A 96 -7.68 -15.87 -3.66
C GLY A 96 -6.60 -15.42 -2.67
N ASP A 97 -6.90 -14.37 -1.90
CA ASP A 97 -6.03 -13.85 -0.85
C ASP A 97 -6.76 -13.77 0.49
N ARG A 98 -6.08 -14.17 1.56
CA ARG A 98 -6.63 -14.25 2.91
C ARG A 98 -5.75 -13.45 3.86
N LEU A 99 -6.32 -12.41 4.47
CA LEU A 99 -5.66 -11.58 5.46
C LEU A 99 -6.34 -11.83 6.81
N VAL A 100 -5.65 -12.48 7.75
CA VAL A 100 -6.26 -12.93 8.99
C VAL A 100 -5.39 -12.51 10.17
N ASP A 101 -6.00 -11.82 11.13
CA ASP A 101 -5.34 -11.51 12.40
C ASP A 101 -5.16 -12.78 13.25
N PRO A 102 -4.03 -12.97 13.96
CA PRO A 102 -3.80 -14.15 14.80
C PRO A 102 -4.92 -14.44 15.82
N ASP A 103 -5.60 -13.40 16.30
CA ASP A 103 -6.67 -13.48 17.29
C ASP A 103 -8.08 -13.58 16.69
N ALA A 104 -8.20 -13.65 15.36
CA ALA A 104 -9.46 -13.90 14.68
C ALA A 104 -10.04 -15.27 15.06
N GLN A 105 -11.37 -15.36 15.11
CA GLN A 105 -12.09 -16.61 15.39
C GLN A 105 -12.73 -17.16 14.11
N ILE A 106 -12.26 -18.32 13.67
CA ILE A 106 -12.63 -18.93 12.42
C ILE A 106 -13.60 -20.09 12.68
N THR A 107 -14.85 -19.95 12.27
CA THR A 107 -15.88 -20.96 12.48
C THR A 107 -15.61 -22.15 11.57
N ARG A 108 -15.63 -23.37 12.09
CA ARG A 108 -15.42 -24.56 11.25
C ARG A 108 -16.65 -24.83 10.38
N LEU A 109 -16.42 -25.43 9.20
CA LEU A 109 -17.47 -25.80 8.27
C LEU A 109 -17.89 -27.25 8.50
N ASP A 110 -19.18 -27.52 8.33
CA ASP A 110 -19.69 -28.88 8.33
C ASP A 110 -19.27 -29.67 7.08
N ARG A 111 -19.48 -30.98 7.14
CA ARG A 111 -19.08 -31.90 6.06
C ARG A 111 -19.85 -31.65 4.76
N GLU A 112 -21.13 -31.31 4.84
CA GLU A 112 -21.97 -31.07 3.67
C GLU A 112 -21.46 -29.86 2.87
N THR A 113 -21.10 -28.79 3.57
CA THR A 113 -20.53 -27.57 3.00
C THR A 113 -19.17 -27.82 2.38
N LEU A 114 -18.31 -28.60 3.06
CA LEU A 114 -17.00 -28.96 2.52
C LEU A 114 -17.10 -29.85 1.27
N ASP A 115 -18.04 -30.79 1.23
CA ASP A 115 -18.26 -31.63 0.05
C ASP A 115 -18.71 -30.78 -1.14
N ALA A 116 -19.55 -29.76 -0.92
CA ALA A 116 -19.95 -28.81 -1.97
C ALA A 116 -18.76 -27.95 -2.46
N LEU A 117 -17.91 -27.46 -1.55
CA LEU A 117 -16.69 -26.74 -1.90
C LEU A 117 -15.72 -27.62 -2.70
N ALA A 118 -15.55 -28.88 -2.31
CA ALA A 118 -14.70 -29.84 -3.01
C ALA A 118 -15.22 -30.14 -4.42
N GLN A 119 -16.53 -30.34 -4.58
CA GLN A 119 -17.16 -30.55 -5.89
C GLN A 119 -17.02 -29.32 -6.80
N ALA A 120 -17.00 -28.12 -6.22
CA ALA A 120 -16.74 -26.88 -6.96
C ALA A 120 -15.25 -26.66 -7.26
N GLY A 121 -14.35 -27.53 -6.79
CA GLY A 121 -12.89 -27.38 -6.95
C GLY A 121 -12.26 -26.34 -6.01
N ALA A 122 -12.99 -25.83 -5.01
CA ALA A 122 -12.54 -24.80 -4.08
C ALA A 122 -11.57 -25.30 -3.00
N CYS A 123 -11.26 -26.59 -2.97
CA CYS A 123 -10.42 -27.23 -1.97
C CYS A 123 -9.05 -27.66 -2.53
N PRO A 124 -8.14 -26.73 -2.88
CA PRO A 124 -6.80 -27.13 -3.28
C PRO A 124 -6.01 -27.65 -2.06
N GLY A 125 -5.35 -28.80 -2.22
CA GLY A 125 -4.51 -29.38 -1.17
C GLY A 125 -5.27 -29.69 0.12
N ASP A 126 -4.74 -29.22 1.25
CA ASP A 126 -5.29 -29.49 2.59
C ASP A 126 -6.17 -28.34 3.15
N VAL A 127 -6.48 -27.31 2.36
CA VAL A 127 -7.25 -26.13 2.80
C VAL A 127 -8.55 -26.56 3.49
N CYS A 128 -9.38 -27.36 2.82
CA CYS A 128 -10.67 -27.80 3.36
C CYS A 128 -10.56 -28.74 4.55
N LYS A 129 -9.45 -29.47 4.70
CA LYS A 129 -9.22 -30.30 5.90
C LYS A 129 -8.99 -29.44 7.13
N THR A 130 -8.32 -28.30 6.98
CA THR A 130 -8.10 -27.37 8.09
C THR A 130 -9.42 -26.80 8.61
N PHE A 131 -10.34 -26.43 7.71
CA PHE A 131 -11.64 -25.84 8.08
C PHE A 131 -12.70 -26.86 8.52
N ALA A 132 -12.43 -28.17 8.43
CA ALA A 132 -13.40 -29.20 8.77
C ALA A 132 -13.73 -29.22 10.27
N ALA A 133 -15.04 -29.23 10.57
CA ALA A 133 -15.52 -29.70 11.85
C ALA A 133 -15.39 -31.23 11.89
N THR A 134 -14.69 -31.75 12.89
CA THR A 134 -14.73 -33.17 13.26
C THR A 134 -15.97 -33.49 14.09
N ASP A 135 -16.39 -32.56 14.95
CA ASP A 135 -17.58 -32.68 15.79
C ASP A 135 -18.30 -31.33 15.98
N LYS A 136 -19.60 -31.36 16.31
CA LYS A 136 -20.43 -30.15 16.56
C LYS A 136 -19.97 -29.31 17.76
N LYS A 137 -19.04 -29.82 18.57
CA LYS A 137 -18.49 -29.14 19.76
C LYS A 137 -17.08 -28.59 19.51
N ASP A 138 -16.58 -28.69 18.28
CA ASP A 138 -15.24 -28.23 17.98
C ASP A 138 -15.12 -26.74 18.23
N LYS A 139 -14.01 -26.38 18.88
CA LYS A 139 -13.68 -24.98 19.10
C LYS A 139 -13.42 -24.31 17.75
N PRO A 140 -13.76 -23.01 17.62
CA PRO A 140 -13.32 -22.20 16.50
C PRO A 140 -11.81 -22.35 16.30
N LEU A 141 -11.38 -22.37 15.04
CA LEU A 141 -9.98 -22.26 14.68
C LEU A 141 -9.51 -20.84 14.99
N ARG A 142 -8.26 -20.68 15.42
CA ARG A 142 -7.69 -19.35 15.58
C ARG A 142 -7.03 -18.90 14.28
N GLY A 143 -7.00 -17.59 14.05
CA GLY A 143 -6.29 -17.02 12.92
C GLY A 143 -4.81 -17.42 12.88
N GLU A 144 -4.16 -17.54 14.05
CA GLU A 144 -2.77 -18.01 14.16
C GLU A 144 -2.55 -19.40 13.54
N ASP A 145 -3.55 -20.28 13.56
CA ASP A 145 -3.44 -21.62 13.00
C ASP A 145 -3.44 -21.57 11.47
N LEU A 146 -4.22 -20.65 10.88
CA LEU A 146 -4.22 -20.42 9.44
C LEU A 146 -2.91 -19.78 8.97
N VAL A 147 -2.39 -18.82 9.73
CA VAL A 147 -1.09 -18.17 9.43
C VAL A 147 0.04 -19.19 9.51
N ARG A 148 0.11 -19.99 10.58
CA ARG A 148 1.14 -21.02 10.78
C ARG A 148 1.10 -22.10 9.69
N ALA A 149 -0.09 -22.43 9.20
CA ALA A 149 -0.28 -23.39 8.10
C ALA A 149 0.00 -22.80 6.70
N ASN A 150 0.42 -21.53 6.60
CA ASN A 150 0.55 -20.79 5.33
C ASN A 150 -0.75 -20.77 4.51
N LEU A 151 -1.89 -20.79 5.19
CA LEU A 151 -3.21 -20.70 4.56
C LEU A 151 -3.72 -19.26 4.49
N ALA A 152 -3.18 -18.37 5.32
CA ALA A 152 -3.47 -16.94 5.33
C ALA A 152 -2.19 -16.12 5.61
N VAL A 153 -2.21 -14.86 5.18
CA VAL A 153 -1.20 -13.87 5.55
C VAL A 153 -1.65 -13.18 6.83
N GLU A 154 -0.72 -13.00 7.76
CA GLU A 154 -0.97 -12.31 9.02
C GLU A 154 -1.40 -10.86 8.77
N LEU A 155 -2.54 -10.47 9.33
CA LEU A 155 -2.96 -9.07 9.33
C LEU A 155 -2.09 -8.31 10.34
N GLY A 156 -1.22 -7.42 9.85
CA GLY A 156 -0.35 -6.64 10.73
C GLY A 156 -1.13 -5.74 11.69
N HIS A 157 -0.62 -5.56 12.91
CA HIS A 157 -1.25 -4.83 14.04
C HIS A 157 -1.66 -3.36 13.79
N ASN A 158 -1.46 -2.81 12.58
CA ASN A 158 -1.81 -1.42 12.24
C ASN A 158 -3.00 -1.30 11.26
N PHE A 159 -3.68 -2.41 10.92
CA PHE A 159 -4.69 -2.40 9.86
C PHE A 159 -6.03 -1.76 10.26
N ASP A 160 -6.35 -1.67 11.55
CA ASP A 160 -7.53 -0.94 12.04
C ASP A 160 -7.48 0.56 11.72
N SER A 161 -6.31 1.08 11.33
CA SER A 161 -6.12 2.47 10.94
C SER A 161 -6.09 2.69 9.41
N VAL A 162 -6.25 1.65 8.59
CA VAL A 162 -5.92 1.74 7.16
C VAL A 162 -6.93 0.98 6.30
N GLY A 163 -8.01 1.66 5.92
CA GLY A 163 -8.56 1.47 4.58
C GLY A 163 -7.54 1.98 3.56
N GLY A 164 -6.64 1.12 3.09
CA GLY A 164 -5.76 1.43 1.94
C GLY A 164 -4.30 1.04 2.08
N SER A 165 -3.93 -0.06 1.42
CA SER A 165 -2.58 -0.37 0.93
C SER A 165 -1.54 -0.76 1.98
N GLY A 166 -1.56 -2.05 2.35
CA GLY A 166 -0.47 -2.71 3.05
C GLY A 166 0.19 -3.74 2.16
N GLY A 167 1.25 -3.35 1.44
CA GLY A 167 2.17 -4.27 0.79
C GLY A 167 2.94 -5.08 1.83
N GLY A 168 2.36 -6.20 2.23
CA GLY A 168 3.00 -7.21 3.08
C GLY A 168 3.81 -8.17 2.23
N SER A 169 5.11 -7.91 2.12
CA SER A 169 6.10 -8.79 1.52
C SER A 169 6.15 -10.13 2.26
N GLY A 170 5.40 -11.11 1.78
CA GLY A 170 5.40 -12.48 2.28
C GLY A 170 5.10 -13.47 1.16
N SER A 171 6.00 -13.60 0.20
CA SER A 171 5.99 -14.76 -0.71
C SER A 171 7.42 -15.19 -1.06
N PRO A 172 7.69 -16.51 -1.13
CA PRO A 172 9.02 -17.10 -1.27
C PRO A 172 9.49 -17.03 -2.73
N LEU A 173 9.71 -15.82 -3.25
CA LEU A 173 10.31 -15.58 -4.57
C LEU A 173 11.85 -15.50 -4.49
N LEU A 174 12.48 -16.37 -3.71
CA LEU A 174 13.94 -16.48 -3.62
C LEU A 174 14.55 -17.38 -4.70
N VAL A 175 13.99 -17.37 -5.91
CA VAL A 175 14.58 -18.10 -7.06
C VAL A 175 14.97 -17.17 -8.22
N PRO A 176 14.26 -16.08 -8.58
CA PRO A 176 14.78 -15.16 -9.60
C PRO A 176 15.74 -14.08 -9.05
N ALA A 177 15.73 -13.77 -7.75
CA ALA A 177 16.55 -12.67 -7.19
C ALA A 177 18.06 -12.94 -7.23
N LEU A 178 18.48 -14.20 -7.11
CA LEU A 178 19.89 -14.60 -7.25
C LEU A 178 20.42 -14.41 -8.67
N GLY A 179 19.58 -14.61 -9.69
CA GLY A 179 19.95 -14.41 -11.09
C GLY A 179 20.23 -12.94 -11.41
N VAL A 180 19.39 -12.03 -10.91
CA VAL A 180 19.56 -10.58 -11.12
C VAL A 180 20.77 -10.05 -10.36
N ALA A 181 21.01 -10.51 -9.14
CA ALA A 181 22.19 -10.12 -8.36
C ALA A 181 23.50 -10.60 -9.01
N ALA A 182 23.54 -11.84 -9.52
CA ALA A 182 24.70 -12.37 -10.23
C ALA A 182 24.96 -11.61 -11.55
N LEU A 183 23.91 -11.30 -12.31
CA LEU A 183 24.02 -10.52 -13.55
C LEU A 183 24.52 -9.10 -13.29
N LEU A 184 24.02 -8.44 -12.25
CA LEU A 184 24.50 -7.12 -11.83
C LEU A 184 25.96 -7.16 -11.40
N LEU A 185 26.38 -8.16 -10.63
CA LEU A 185 27.77 -8.31 -10.20
C LEU A 185 28.71 -8.49 -11.40
N LEU A 186 28.28 -9.25 -12.41
CA LEU A 186 29.02 -9.50 -13.66
C LEU A 186 29.13 -8.23 -14.51
N LEU A 187 28.05 -7.45 -14.61
CA LEU A 187 28.06 -6.14 -15.28
C LEU A 187 28.99 -5.13 -14.60
N VAL A 188 28.96 -5.06 -13.26
CA VAL A 188 29.84 -4.16 -12.49
C VAL A 188 31.31 -4.56 -12.66
N THR A 189 31.63 -5.85 -12.62
CA THR A 189 33.01 -6.32 -12.84
C THR A 189 33.49 -6.04 -14.27
N ALA A 190 32.65 -6.26 -15.28
CA ALA A 190 32.98 -5.91 -16.67
C ALA A 190 33.23 -4.40 -16.84
N LEU A 191 32.41 -3.54 -16.23
CA LEU A 191 32.58 -2.09 -16.26
C LEU A 191 33.89 -1.66 -15.61
N VAL A 192 34.22 -2.19 -14.42
CA VAL A 192 35.48 -1.89 -13.74
C VAL A 192 36.68 -2.33 -14.58
N PHE A 193 36.60 -3.47 -15.25
CA PHE A 193 37.66 -3.96 -16.13
C PHE A 193 37.84 -3.05 -17.35
N ALA A 194 36.74 -2.58 -17.96
CA ALA A 194 36.77 -1.63 -19.06
C ALA A 194 37.37 -0.27 -18.66
N VAL A 195 37.04 0.24 -17.47
CA VAL A 195 37.60 1.49 -16.93
C VAL A 195 39.08 1.35 -16.58
N ARG A 196 39.51 0.19 -16.05
CA ARG A 196 40.93 -0.05 -15.78
C ARG A 196 41.75 -0.20 -17.06
N ARG A 197 41.19 -0.84 -18.09
CA ARG A 197 41.86 -1.01 -19.39
C ARG A 197 41.97 0.29 -20.18
N SER A 198 41.04 1.23 -19.98
CA SER A 198 41.06 2.56 -20.62
C SER A 198 41.95 3.58 -19.89
N ARG A 199 42.39 3.29 -18.66
CA ARG A 199 43.43 4.07 -17.97
C ARG A 199 44.81 3.54 -18.33
N GLY A 200 45.23 3.82 -19.56
CA GLY A 200 46.63 3.74 -19.95
C GLY A 200 47.52 4.64 -19.06
N PRO A 201 48.84 4.42 -19.07
CA PRO A 201 49.77 5.04 -18.14
C PRO A 201 49.75 6.57 -18.33
N ARG A 202 49.24 7.28 -17.32
CA ARG A 202 49.39 8.74 -17.25
C ARG A 202 50.82 9.05 -16.84
N LEU A 203 51.55 9.69 -17.75
CA LEU A 203 52.83 10.32 -17.46
C LEU A 203 52.64 11.35 -16.34
N ALA A 204 53.40 11.16 -15.27
CA ALA A 204 53.44 12.04 -14.12
C ALA A 204 54.10 13.37 -14.52
N PHE A 205 53.38 14.48 -14.38
CA PHE A 205 53.99 15.79 -14.31
C PHE A 205 54.06 16.23 -12.85
N ALA A 206 55.29 16.43 -12.39
CA ALA A 206 55.61 17.02 -11.11
C ALA A 206 55.25 18.51 -11.11
N VAL A 207 54.63 18.99 -10.03
CA VAL A 207 54.48 20.42 -9.73
C VAL A 207 55.08 20.65 -8.33
N PRO A 208 55.96 21.66 -8.18
CA PRO A 208 56.68 21.90 -6.93
C PRO A 208 55.84 22.68 -5.90
N ALA A 209 56.25 22.54 -4.64
CA ALA A 209 55.67 23.10 -3.44
C ALA A 209 56.11 24.54 -3.15
N ALA A 210 55.21 25.35 -2.58
CA ALA A 210 55.45 26.49 -1.67
C ALA A 210 54.07 26.92 -1.14
N GLY A 211 53.76 27.26 0.10
CA GLY A 211 54.41 27.38 1.41
C GLY A 211 53.28 27.85 2.36
N GLY A 212 53.26 27.43 3.63
CA GLY A 212 52.17 27.73 4.61
C GLY A 212 52.20 29.19 5.14
N PRO A 213 51.77 29.49 6.39
CA PRO A 213 50.93 28.75 7.36
C PRO A 213 49.84 29.64 8.07
N VAL A 214 49.28 29.16 9.20
CA VAL A 214 48.57 29.90 10.30
C VAL A 214 47.04 30.09 10.05
N THR A 215 46.05 29.77 10.92
CA THR A 215 45.91 29.68 12.40
C THR A 215 44.72 28.77 12.78
N VAL A 216 44.77 28.18 13.98
CA VAL A 216 43.71 27.45 14.73
C VAL A 216 43.36 28.32 15.98
N PRO A 217 42.38 28.07 16.89
CA PRO A 217 41.06 27.39 16.91
C PRO A 217 39.92 28.34 17.40
N THR A 218 38.66 27.91 17.43
CA THR A 218 37.76 28.19 18.58
C THR A 218 36.66 27.14 18.69
N ALA A 219 36.63 26.44 19.82
CA ALA A 219 35.56 25.55 20.25
C ALA A 219 34.41 26.34 20.89
N ARG A 220 33.17 25.84 20.79
CA ARG A 220 32.19 26.07 21.86
C ARG A 220 31.22 24.90 22.00
N THR A 221 31.13 24.47 23.24
CA THR A 221 30.41 23.33 23.78
C THR A 221 29.15 23.82 24.49
N GLY A 222 28.07 23.04 24.37
CA GLY A 222 27.02 22.87 25.39
C GLY A 222 25.68 23.60 25.16
N PRO A 223 24.60 23.25 25.88
CA PRO A 223 24.35 22.05 26.70
C PRO A 223 23.03 21.31 26.38
N ALA A 224 22.83 20.18 27.06
CA ALA A 224 21.60 19.39 27.12
C ALA A 224 20.39 20.20 27.66
N GLY A 225 19.18 19.84 27.21
CA GLY A 225 17.96 20.42 27.75
C GLY A 225 16.66 19.78 27.26
N ALA A 226 16.08 18.94 28.13
CA ALA A 226 14.65 18.75 28.38
C ALA A 226 13.77 18.00 27.35
N ALA A 227 13.24 16.88 27.85
CA ALA A 227 11.99 16.27 27.45
C ALA A 227 10.87 17.31 27.28
N GLY A 228 10.12 17.21 26.18
CA GLY A 228 9.02 18.10 25.84
C GLY A 228 7.89 17.34 25.17
N ARG A 229 6.85 17.13 25.95
CA ARG A 229 5.53 16.51 25.68
C ARG A 229 4.90 16.82 24.31
N HIS A 230 4.07 15.86 23.91
CA HIS A 230 3.00 15.96 22.92
C HIS A 230 2.25 17.31 22.83
N ARG A 231 1.77 17.56 21.60
CA ARG A 231 0.74 18.52 21.11
C ARG A 231 1.17 19.96 20.79
N ALA A 232 0.97 20.31 19.52
CA ALA A 232 0.07 21.40 19.14
C ALA A 232 -0.56 21.13 17.75
N PRO A 233 -1.90 21.16 17.61
CA PRO A 233 -2.58 21.28 16.33
C PRO A 233 -2.64 22.76 15.89
N GLY A 234 -2.43 23.02 14.60
CA GLY A 234 -2.84 24.28 13.95
C GLY A 234 -1.93 25.51 14.15
N ARG A 235 -0.61 25.37 13.96
CA ARG A 235 0.27 26.55 13.85
C ARG A 235 0.42 26.97 12.39
N GLU A 236 0.01 28.20 12.09
CA GLU A 236 0.24 28.86 10.81
C GLU A 236 1.76 29.02 10.60
N VAL A 237 2.29 28.36 9.57
CA VAL A 237 3.71 28.43 9.20
C VAL A 237 3.85 29.50 8.13
N ALA A 238 4.57 30.58 8.45
CA ALA A 238 4.83 31.68 7.52
C ALA A 238 5.38 31.16 6.18
N GLY A 239 4.86 31.70 5.08
CA GLY A 239 5.26 31.33 3.71
C GLY A 239 6.77 31.47 3.47
N PRO A 240 7.34 30.68 2.54
CA PRO A 240 8.78 30.48 2.46
C PRO A 240 9.56 31.70 1.95
N ALA A 241 10.71 31.97 2.59
CA ALA A 241 11.71 32.96 2.16
C ALA A 241 12.77 32.38 1.20
N ALA A 242 12.64 31.11 0.81
CA ALA A 242 13.53 30.40 -0.12
C ALA A 242 12.67 29.63 -1.13
N PRO A 243 13.14 29.41 -2.37
CA PRO A 243 12.38 28.64 -3.34
C PRO A 243 12.17 27.22 -2.81
N GLY A 244 10.92 26.86 -2.55
CA GLY A 244 10.54 25.51 -2.16
C GLY A 244 10.67 24.55 -3.34
N ARG A 245 10.70 23.25 -3.01
CA ARG A 245 10.81 22.19 -4.02
C ARG A 245 9.42 21.77 -4.46
N ILE A 246 9.23 21.54 -5.75
CA ILE A 246 7.95 21.06 -6.27
C ILE A 246 7.81 19.57 -6.01
N ALA A 247 6.71 19.18 -5.38
CA ALA A 247 6.35 17.79 -5.16
C ALA A 247 4.94 17.52 -5.72
N VAL A 248 4.62 16.25 -5.90
CA VAL A 248 3.29 15.80 -6.35
C VAL A 248 2.56 15.14 -5.20
N VAL A 249 1.33 15.56 -4.92
CA VAL A 249 0.52 14.94 -3.86
C VAL A 249 0.19 13.50 -4.24
N ARG A 250 0.46 12.56 -3.34
CA ARG A 250 0.10 11.15 -3.51
C ARG A 250 -1.10 10.77 -2.64
N THR A 251 -1.26 11.40 -1.48
CA THR A 251 -2.44 11.23 -0.63
C THR A 251 -2.94 12.56 -0.09
N ALA A 252 -4.26 12.76 -0.09
CA ALA A 252 -4.91 13.97 0.40
C ALA A 252 -5.43 13.82 1.85
N LEU A 253 -4.66 13.12 2.70
CA LEU A 253 -5.00 12.93 4.11
C LEU A 253 -4.75 14.26 4.87
N HIS A 254 -5.67 14.75 5.69
CA HIS A 254 -5.51 15.99 6.46
C HIS A 254 -5.44 15.67 7.96
N PRO A 255 -4.55 16.31 8.76
CA PRO A 255 -3.64 17.41 8.41
C PRO A 255 -2.29 16.99 7.80
N GLN A 256 -2.10 15.70 7.52
CA GLN A 256 -0.82 15.16 7.02
C GLN A 256 -1.05 14.22 5.85
N GLY A 257 -0.27 14.38 4.78
CA GLY A 257 -0.32 13.54 3.58
C GLY A 257 1.05 13.07 3.14
N TYR A 258 1.08 12.39 2.01
CA TYR A 258 2.32 12.00 1.33
C TYR A 258 2.48 12.77 0.03
N VAL A 259 3.70 13.24 -0.19
CA VAL A 259 4.11 13.92 -1.43
C VAL A 259 5.27 13.14 -2.04
N GLU A 260 5.27 13.03 -3.36
CA GLU A 260 6.42 12.52 -4.10
C GLU A 260 7.35 13.67 -4.44
N LEU A 261 8.56 13.60 -3.90
CA LEU A 261 9.65 14.53 -4.14
C LEU A 261 10.85 13.70 -4.59
N ASP A 262 11.45 14.06 -5.73
CA ASP A 262 12.62 13.34 -6.28
C ASP A 262 12.41 11.82 -6.40
N GLN A 263 11.24 11.39 -6.90
CA GLN A 263 10.83 9.98 -7.04
C GLN A 263 10.74 9.18 -5.73
N SER A 264 10.81 9.85 -4.59
CA SER A 264 10.69 9.26 -3.27
C SER A 264 9.44 9.76 -2.56
N LEU A 265 8.78 8.89 -1.82
CA LEU A 265 7.59 9.23 -1.05
C LEU A 265 8.01 9.84 0.29
N HIS A 266 7.58 11.06 0.56
CA HIS A 266 7.84 11.74 1.81
C HIS A 266 6.54 12.12 2.52
N ARG A 267 6.53 12.00 3.84
CA ARG A 267 5.43 12.51 4.67
C ARG A 267 5.56 14.02 4.81
N ALA A 268 4.47 14.74 4.56
CA ALA A 268 4.39 16.18 4.68
C ALA A 268 3.15 16.61 5.48
N VAL A 269 3.25 17.76 6.13
CA VAL A 269 2.15 18.43 6.85
C VAL A 269 1.61 19.52 5.94
N TRP A 270 0.29 19.63 5.81
CA TRP A 270 -0.30 20.74 5.07
C TRP A 270 -0.10 22.04 5.84
N ALA A 271 0.53 23.02 5.19
CA ALA A 271 1.04 24.20 5.87
C ALA A 271 -0.04 25.18 6.33
N GLU A 272 -1.21 25.16 5.66
CA GLU A 272 -2.35 26.02 5.96
C GLU A 272 -3.37 25.27 6.84
N PRO A 273 -3.50 25.63 8.13
CA PRO A 273 -4.49 25.03 9.00
C PRO A 273 -5.90 25.44 8.54
N GLY A 274 -6.71 24.48 8.11
CA GLY A 274 -8.10 24.70 7.69
C GLY A 274 -8.34 24.72 6.18
N THR A 275 -7.29 24.77 5.36
CA THR A 275 -7.42 24.51 3.92
C THR A 275 -7.47 22.99 3.69
N PRO A 276 -8.44 22.47 2.91
CA PRO A 276 -8.46 21.05 2.57
C PRO A 276 -7.18 20.65 1.85
N ALA A 277 -6.73 19.40 2.06
CA ALA A 277 -5.55 18.88 1.38
C ALA A 277 -5.75 18.95 -0.16
N PRO A 278 -4.75 19.38 -0.94
CA PRO A 278 -4.82 19.31 -2.39
C PRO A 278 -5.05 17.86 -2.86
N ALA A 279 -5.78 17.69 -3.96
CA ALA A 279 -6.11 16.38 -4.49
C ALA A 279 -4.86 15.58 -4.89
N PRO A 280 -4.88 14.23 -4.83
CA PRO A 280 -3.80 13.42 -5.37
C PRO A 280 -3.51 13.76 -6.84
N GLY A 281 -2.23 13.91 -7.18
CA GLY A 281 -1.75 14.36 -8.49
C GLY A 281 -1.50 15.87 -8.59
N ALA A 282 -2.01 16.68 -7.64
CA ALA A 282 -1.74 18.11 -7.61
C ALA A 282 -0.26 18.40 -7.33
N ARG A 283 0.25 19.51 -7.89
CA ARG A 283 1.58 20.03 -7.56
C ARG A 283 1.48 20.87 -6.29
N VAL A 284 2.47 20.72 -5.41
CA VAL A 284 2.59 21.48 -4.17
C VAL A 284 4.02 21.95 -4.00
N GLU A 285 4.21 23.09 -3.34
CA GLU A 285 5.54 23.56 -2.96
C GLU A 285 5.87 23.03 -1.56
N VAL A 286 7.02 22.36 -1.44
CA VAL A 286 7.44 21.73 -0.19
C VAL A 286 8.65 22.44 0.38
N THR A 287 8.56 22.74 1.67
CA THR A 287 9.60 23.43 2.45
C THR A 287 9.94 22.61 3.68
N GLU A 288 11.21 22.54 4.02
CA GLU A 288 11.65 21.89 5.26
C GLU A 288 11.50 22.85 6.44
N GLY A 289 10.95 22.34 7.54
CA GLY A 289 10.85 23.07 8.79
C GLY A 289 12.23 23.43 9.35
N ARG A 290 12.26 24.43 10.21
CA ARG A 290 13.50 24.94 10.84
C ARG A 290 13.43 24.82 12.35
N GLY A 291 14.60 24.78 12.99
CA GLY A 291 14.69 24.74 14.45
C GLY A 291 14.07 23.47 15.03
N ARG A 292 12.98 23.61 15.79
CA ARG A 292 12.27 22.48 16.41
C ARG A 292 11.51 21.60 15.41
N ASP A 293 11.28 22.11 14.20
CA ASP A 293 10.55 21.42 13.14
C ASP A 293 11.51 20.91 12.04
N ALA A 294 12.82 20.86 12.30
CA ALA A 294 13.79 20.31 11.36
C ALA A 294 13.46 18.84 11.03
N GLY A 295 13.52 18.48 9.75
CA GLY A 295 13.11 17.17 9.25
C GLY A 295 11.60 16.99 9.02
N ILE A 296 10.77 17.99 9.32
CA ILE A 296 9.35 18.00 8.94
C ILE A 296 9.22 18.72 7.60
N LEU A 297 8.55 18.08 6.63
CA LEU A 297 8.19 18.72 5.38
C LEU A 297 6.82 19.39 5.52
N TYR A 298 6.73 20.65 5.13
CA TYR A 298 5.48 21.40 5.02
C TYR A 298 5.14 21.58 3.54
N ALA A 299 3.93 21.22 3.16
CA ALA A 299 3.42 21.34 1.81
C ALA A 299 2.42 22.50 1.71
N HIS A 300 2.68 23.41 0.79
CA HIS A 300 1.88 24.59 0.47
C HIS A 300 1.18 24.38 -0.87
N ALA A 301 -0.06 24.84 -1.00
CA ALA A 301 -0.76 24.78 -2.27
C ALA A 301 0.03 25.56 -3.33
N TYR A 302 0.27 24.95 -4.49
CA TYR A 302 0.97 25.62 -5.58
C TYR A 302 0.00 26.59 -6.26
N ALA A 303 0.29 27.89 -6.23
CA ALA A 303 -0.49 28.87 -6.97
C ALA A 303 -0.16 28.77 -8.47
N GLU A 304 -0.86 27.90 -9.20
CA GLU A 304 -0.94 27.98 -10.66
C GLU A 304 -1.86 29.14 -11.07
N ASP A 305 -1.43 30.40 -10.85
CA ASP A 305 -1.61 31.50 -11.80
C ASP A 305 -1.26 32.85 -11.18
N GLY A 306 -0.55 33.65 -11.96
CA GLY A 306 -0.20 35.03 -11.63
C GLY A 306 0.91 35.61 -12.50
N ARG A 307 1.64 34.78 -13.26
CA ARG A 307 2.71 35.25 -14.16
C ARG A 307 2.39 35.22 -15.64
N ASN A 308 1.17 34.85 -16.04
CA ASN A 308 0.74 34.83 -17.45
C ASN A 308 -0.31 35.91 -17.81
N VAL A 309 -0.23 37.10 -17.20
CA VAL A 309 -0.91 38.31 -17.73
C VAL A 309 0.11 39.38 -18.08
N THR A 310 1.00 39.07 -19.03
CA THR A 310 1.69 40.07 -19.84
C THR A 310 1.66 39.65 -21.30
N SER A 311 0.48 39.78 -21.93
CA SER A 311 0.39 39.78 -23.38
C SER A 311 -0.78 40.64 -23.85
N ARG A 312 -0.40 41.83 -24.30
CA ARG A 312 -0.98 42.56 -25.44
C ARG A 312 -2.25 43.37 -25.16
N ALA A 313 -2.02 44.65 -24.83
CA ALA A 313 -2.93 45.72 -25.21
C ALA A 313 -3.15 45.69 -26.74
N PRO A 314 -4.40 45.75 -27.23
CA PRO A 314 -4.65 46.20 -28.58
C PRO A 314 -4.62 47.74 -28.59
N HIS A 315 -3.59 48.26 -29.25
CA HIS A 315 -3.63 49.60 -29.84
C HIS A 315 -4.85 49.70 -30.78
N GLY A 316 -5.65 50.75 -30.55
CA GLY A 316 -6.23 51.61 -31.58
C GLY A 316 -7.12 51.00 -32.66
N SER A 317 -8.38 51.43 -32.68
CA SER A 317 -8.92 52.28 -33.74
C SER A 317 -10.08 53.10 -33.18
#